data_AF-A0A934GZ10-F1
#
_entry.id   AF-A0A934GZ10-F1
#
_cell.length_a   1.000
_cell.length_b   1.000
_cell.length_c   1.000
_cell.angle_alpha   90.00
_cell.angle_beta   90.00
_cell.angle_gamma   90.00
#
_symmetry.space_group_name_H-M   'P 1'
#
loop_
_entity.id
_entity.type
_entity.pdbx_description
1 polymer ?
#
loop_
_entity_poly.entity_id
_entity_poly.type
_entity_poly.pdbx_seq_one_letter_code
_entity_poly.pdbx_strand_id
1 'polypeptide(L)'
;MTGVHSNHSAAYEVLAQGFIEAIESYDRGEINSRGLVLLAQQISTPEVVDQMGDELLSHAFWAMRHLVHRPACWAPTPAEVRYLLRCLRGEEVFSLEVAESFRQ
;
A
#
# COMPACT_ATOMS: atom_id res chain seq x y z
N MET A 1 28.40 -8.81 13.36
CA MET A 1 27.41 -8.86 12.28
C MET A 1 26.09 -8.32 12.82
N THR A 2 25.83 -7.01 12.72
CA THR A 2 24.66 -6.37 13.38
C THR A 2 24.07 -5.21 12.56
N GLY A 3 24.37 -5.09 11.27
CA GLY A 3 24.03 -3.91 10.46
C GLY A 3 22.78 -3.99 9.59
N VAL A 4 22.13 -5.16 9.46
CA VAL A 4 21.07 -5.36 8.44
C VAL A 4 19.66 -5.03 8.97
N HIS A 5 19.42 -5.18 10.28
CA HIS A 5 18.09 -4.96 10.87
C HIS A 5 17.67 -3.49 10.92
N SER A 6 18.61 -2.55 11.12
CA SER A 6 18.29 -1.12 11.23
C SER A 6 17.89 -0.47 9.89
N ASN A 7 18.47 -0.92 8.78
CA ASN A 7 18.15 -0.36 7.46
C ASN A 7 16.76 -0.78 6.97
N HIS A 8 16.31 -2.00 7.30
CA HIS A 8 14.97 -2.46 6.92
C HIS A 8 13.88 -1.73 7.70
N SER A 9 14.09 -1.43 8.99
CA SER A 9 13.14 -0.62 9.77
C SER A 9 12.97 0.79 9.19
N ALA A 10 14.08 1.46 8.90
CA ALA A 10 14.04 2.82 8.35
C ALA A 10 13.44 2.86 6.93
N ALA A 11 13.82 1.91 6.06
CA ALA A 11 13.25 1.81 4.72
C ALA A 11 11.74 1.48 4.76
N TYR A 12 11.33 0.60 5.68
CA TYR A 12 9.93 0.30 5.94
C TYR A 12 9.17 1.56 6.36
N GLU A 13 9.67 2.29 7.35
CA GLU A 13 9.03 3.51 7.87
C GLU A 13 8.85 4.57 6.77
N VAL A 14 9.86 4.77 5.93
CA VAL A 14 9.79 5.71 4.79
C VAL A 14 8.72 5.29 3.77
N LEU A 15 8.69 4.01 3.40
CA LEU A 15 7.69 3.50 2.45
C LEU A 15 6.28 3.54 3.03
N ALA A 16 6.11 3.09 4.26
CA ALA A 16 4.83 3.09 4.97
C ALA A 16 4.29 4.52 5.09
N GLN A 17 5.13 5.48 5.48
CA GLN A 17 4.74 6.89 5.57
C GLN A 17 4.31 7.47 4.22
N GLY A 18 5.08 7.19 3.15
CA GLY A 18 4.70 7.62 1.80
C GLY A 18 3.36 7.05 1.35
N PHE A 19 3.12 5.75 1.63
CA PHE A 19 1.84 5.10 1.31
C PHE A 19 0.68 5.67 2.12
N ILE A 20 0.88 5.95 3.42
CA ILE A 20 -0.12 6.60 4.28
C ILE A 20 -0.55 7.93 3.69
N GLU A 21 0.41 8.80 3.36
CA GLU A 21 0.13 10.14 2.83
C GLU A 21 -0.62 10.07 1.49
N ALA A 22 -0.20 9.18 0.59
CA ALA A 22 -0.87 8.99 -0.69
C ALA A 22 -2.31 8.50 -0.53
N ILE A 23 -2.56 7.51 0.34
CA ILE A 23 -3.89 6.98 0.60
C ILE A 23 -4.78 8.04 1.28
N GLU A 24 -4.24 8.83 2.21
CA GLU A 24 -4.98 9.94 2.84
C GLU A 24 -5.42 10.99 1.83
N SER A 25 -4.52 11.43 0.93
CA SER A 25 -4.89 12.38 -0.12
C SER A 25 -5.98 11.82 -1.03
N TYR A 26 -5.97 10.52 -1.29
CA TYR A 26 -7.06 9.86 -2.03
C TYR A 26 -8.38 9.83 -1.24
N ASP A 27 -8.35 9.43 0.04
CA ASP A 27 -9.55 9.31 0.88
C ASP A 27 -10.18 10.69 1.18
N ARG A 28 -9.37 11.75 1.31
CA ARG A 28 -9.83 13.15 1.40
C ARG A 28 -10.36 13.72 0.06
N GLY A 29 -10.19 12.99 -1.05
CA GLY A 29 -10.63 13.43 -2.38
C GLY A 29 -9.73 14.50 -3.03
N GLU A 30 -8.52 14.71 -2.51
CA GLU A 30 -7.54 15.64 -3.08
C GLU A 30 -6.98 15.13 -4.41
N ILE A 31 -6.89 13.80 -4.54
CA ILE A 31 -6.49 13.10 -5.75
C ILE A 31 -7.54 12.04 -6.11
N ASN A 32 -7.70 11.78 -7.40
CA ASN A 32 -8.50 10.65 -7.88
C ASN A 32 -7.66 9.38 -7.96
N SER A 33 -8.26 8.25 -8.35
CA SER A 33 -7.57 6.97 -8.47
C SER A 33 -6.35 7.00 -9.40
N ARG A 34 -6.33 7.84 -10.45
CA ARG A 34 -5.15 8.00 -11.32
C ARG A 34 -4.03 8.73 -10.58
N GLY A 35 -4.37 9.74 -9.78
CA GLY A 35 -3.41 10.41 -8.91
C GLY A 35 -2.76 9.45 -7.90
N LEU A 36 -3.57 8.57 -7.29
CA LEU A 36 -3.06 7.57 -6.35
C LEU A 36 -2.05 6.61 -7.00
N VAL A 37 -2.34 6.17 -8.24
CA VAL A 37 -1.44 5.29 -9.01
C VAL A 37 -0.11 5.97 -9.30
N LEU A 38 -0.14 7.26 -9.68
CA LEU A 38 1.06 8.05 -9.95
C LEU A 38 1.90 8.23 -8.68
N LEU A 39 1.28 8.52 -7.54
CA LEU A 39 2.00 8.65 -6.27
C LEU A 39 2.64 7.32 -5.85
N ALA A 40 1.92 6.20 -5.97
CA ALA A 40 2.49 4.88 -5.64
C ALA A 40 3.78 4.59 -6.45
N GLN A 41 3.80 4.94 -7.73
CA GLN A 41 4.98 4.80 -8.61
C GLN A 41 6.12 5.77 -8.27
N GLN A 42 5.82 6.92 -7.68
CA GLN A 42 6.82 7.88 -7.23
C GLN A 42 7.44 7.48 -5.89
N ILE A 43 6.66 6.86 -5.01
CA ILE A 43 7.12 6.40 -3.70
C ILE A 43 8.03 5.18 -3.84
N SER A 44 7.67 4.22 -4.71
CA SER A 44 8.44 2.99 -4.85
C SER A 44 8.24 2.30 -6.19
N THR A 45 9.03 1.25 -6.41
CA THR A 45 8.90 0.33 -7.55
C THR A 45 8.56 -1.08 -7.06
N PRO A 46 8.00 -1.95 -7.91
CA PRO A 46 7.71 -3.34 -7.54
C PRO A 46 8.94 -4.05 -6.98
N GLU A 47 10.11 -3.85 -7.59
CA GLU A 47 11.35 -4.50 -7.20
C GLU A 47 11.79 -4.10 -5.78
N VAL A 48 11.60 -2.83 -5.41
CA VAL A 48 11.93 -2.33 -4.07
C VAL A 48 10.98 -2.93 -3.04
N VAL A 49 9.67 -2.93 -3.33
CA VAL A 49 8.66 -3.45 -2.40
C VAL A 49 8.80 -4.96 -2.22
N ASP A 50 9.06 -5.71 -3.29
CA ASP A 50 9.27 -7.17 -3.23
C ASP A 50 10.54 -7.53 -2.45
N GLN A 51 11.61 -6.72 -2.55
CA GLN A 51 12.84 -6.92 -1.76
C GLN A 51 12.64 -6.71 -0.26
N MET A 52 11.67 -5.90 0.16
CA MET A 52 11.36 -5.70 1.57
C MET A 52 10.77 -6.96 2.21
N GLY A 53 10.14 -7.84 1.43
CA GLY A 53 9.51 -9.07 1.92
C GLY A 53 8.34 -8.83 2.90
N ASP A 54 7.78 -7.62 2.90
CA ASP A 54 6.67 -7.23 3.78
C ASP A 54 5.34 -7.31 3.01
N GLU A 55 4.45 -8.17 3.48
CA GLU A 55 3.16 -8.41 2.81
C GLU A 55 2.26 -7.17 2.81
N LEU A 56 2.26 -6.38 3.88
CA LEU A 56 1.44 -5.18 3.99
C LEU A 56 1.90 -4.11 2.99
N LEU A 57 3.21 -3.84 2.90
CA LEU A 57 3.75 -2.89 1.94
C LEU A 57 3.50 -3.35 0.50
N SER A 58 3.65 -4.65 0.22
CA SER A 58 3.35 -5.22 -1.09
C SER A 58 1.88 -5.02 -1.47
N HIS A 59 0.96 -5.38 -0.58
CA HIS A 59 -0.47 -5.18 -0.83
C HIS A 59 -0.85 -3.71 -0.96
N ALA A 60 -0.32 -2.83 -0.12
CA ALA A 60 -0.58 -1.39 -0.21
C ALA A 60 -0.13 -0.82 -1.56
N PHE A 61 1.10 -1.14 -1.99
CA PHE A 61 1.64 -0.72 -3.27
C PHE A 61 0.75 -1.18 -4.44
N TRP A 62 0.41 -2.48 -4.47
CA TRP A 62 -0.37 -3.04 -5.56
C TRP A 62 -1.82 -2.54 -5.56
N ALA A 63 -2.42 -2.34 -4.38
CA ALA A 63 -3.77 -1.82 -4.25
C ALA A 63 -3.85 -0.37 -4.80
N MET A 64 -2.90 0.48 -4.43
CA MET A 64 -2.83 1.84 -4.98
C MET A 64 -2.61 1.83 -6.50
N ARG A 65 -1.71 0.98 -7.00
CA ARG A 65 -1.35 0.90 -8.42
C ARG A 65 -2.47 0.34 -9.31
N HIS A 66 -3.34 -0.53 -8.79
CA HIS A 66 -4.38 -1.19 -9.58
C HIS A 66 -5.78 -0.59 -9.43
N LEU A 67 -5.94 0.47 -8.62
CA LEU A 67 -7.24 1.10 -8.39
C LEU A 67 -7.92 1.64 -9.67
N VAL A 68 -7.16 1.92 -10.73
CA VAL A 68 -7.67 2.40 -12.03
C VAL A 68 -7.86 1.31 -13.09
N HIS A 69 -7.30 0.12 -12.89
CA HIS A 69 -7.30 -0.91 -13.92
C HIS A 69 -8.47 -1.88 -13.74
N ARG A 70 -9.36 -1.91 -14.74
CA ARG A 70 -10.12 -3.11 -15.10
C ARG A 70 -9.51 -3.69 -16.37
N PRO A 71 -9.16 -4.99 -16.39
CA PRO A 71 -10.17 -6.04 -16.29
C PRO A 71 -10.04 -7.06 -15.14
N ALA A 72 -11.20 -7.26 -14.49
CA ALA A 72 -11.84 -8.47 -13.95
C ALA A 72 -11.27 -9.40 -12.85
N CYS A 73 -9.99 -9.47 -12.49
CA CYS A 73 -9.57 -10.46 -11.46
C CYS A 73 -9.02 -9.89 -10.15
N TRP A 74 -8.56 -8.64 -10.12
CA TRP A 74 -7.92 -8.06 -8.92
C TRP A 74 -8.03 -6.53 -8.92
N ALA A 75 -9.25 -5.99 -8.88
CA ALA A 75 -9.45 -4.55 -8.72
C ALA A 75 -9.73 -4.25 -7.24
N PRO A 76 -8.83 -3.55 -6.53
CA PRO A 76 -9.05 -3.19 -5.14
C PRO A 76 -10.21 -2.21 -5.02
N THR A 77 -10.92 -2.25 -3.90
CA THR A 77 -12.00 -1.30 -3.62
C THR A 77 -11.52 -0.18 -2.72
N PRO A 78 -12.22 0.98 -2.67
CA PRO A 78 -11.92 2.02 -1.70
C PRO A 78 -11.97 1.53 -0.24
N ALA A 79 -12.77 0.49 0.04
CA ALA A 79 -12.82 -0.14 1.36
C ALA A 79 -11.52 -0.90 1.70
N GLU A 80 -10.97 -1.65 0.73
CA GLU A 80 -9.66 -2.30 0.87
C GLU A 80 -8.55 -1.27 1.11
N VAL A 81 -8.54 -0.16 0.36
CA VAL A 81 -7.56 0.92 0.52
C VAL A 81 -7.61 1.54 1.92
N ARG A 82 -8.81 1.75 2.47
CA ARG A 82 -8.97 2.24 3.86
C ARG A 82 -8.55 1.21 4.90
N TYR A 83 -8.75 -0.08 4.65
CA TYR A 83 -8.25 -1.14 5.53
C TYR A 83 -6.71 -1.13 5.58
N LEU A 84 -6.07 -1.03 4.41
CA LEU A 84 -4.62 -0.94 4.29
C LEU A 84 -4.06 0.30 5.01
N LEU A 85 -4.75 1.44 4.95
CA LEU A 85 -4.37 2.63 5.71
C LEU A 85 -4.33 2.38 7.24
N ARG A 86 -5.36 1.72 7.78
CA ARG A 86 -5.38 1.37 9.22
C ARG A 86 -4.25 0.42 9.59
N CYS A 87 -3.96 -0.55 8.72
CA CYS A 87 -2.84 -1.47 8.92
C CYS A 87 -1.49 -0.74 8.91
N LEU A 88 -1.26 0.15 7.96
CA LEU A 88 -0.02 0.94 7.85
C LEU A 88 0.21 1.84 9.07
N ARG A 89 -0.87 2.35 9.68
CA ARG A 89 -0.79 3.16 10.91
C ARG A 89 -0.63 2.32 12.19
N GLY A 90 -0.70 1.00 12.09
CA GLY A 90 -0.70 0.10 13.26
C GLY A 90 -2.01 0.14 14.07
N GLU A 91 -3.10 0.65 13.49
CA GLU A 91 -4.44 0.62 14.10
C GLU A 91 -5.07 -0.78 14.00
N GLU A 92 -4.65 -1.58 13.03
CA GLU A 92 -5.14 -2.93 12.74
C GLU A 92 -3.98 -3.83 12.29
N VAL A 93 -4.07 -5.14 12.52
CA VAL A 93 -3.06 -6.11 12.04
C VAL A 93 -3.44 -6.54 10.62
N PHE A 94 -2.46 -6.54 9.72
CA PHE A 94 -2.67 -6.97 8.34
C PHE A 94 -3.03 -8.46 8.25
N SER A 95 -4.04 -8.76 7.44
CA SER A 95 -4.55 -10.08 7.11
C SER A 95 -4.96 -10.10 5.65
N LEU A 96 -4.35 -11.01 4.89
CA LEU A 96 -4.67 -11.21 3.48
C LEU A 96 -6.15 -11.58 3.28
N GLU A 97 -6.71 -12.39 4.16
CA GLU A 97 -8.13 -12.81 4.10
C GLU A 97 -9.08 -11.61 4.20
N VAL A 98 -8.78 -10.66 5.09
CA VAL A 98 -9.57 -9.44 5.23
C VAL A 98 -9.44 -8.57 3.98
N ALA A 99 -8.22 -8.37 3.47
CA ALA A 99 -7.99 -7.63 2.23
C ALA A 99 -8.76 -8.23 1.03
N GLU A 100 -8.76 -9.55 0.90
CA GLU A 100 -9.46 -10.27 -0.17
C GLU A 100 -10.99 -10.22 -0.04
N SER A 101 -11.52 -10.16 1.18
CA SER A 101 -12.96 -10.06 1.43
C SER A 101 -13.61 -8.82 0.80
N PHE A 102 -12.84 -7.74 0.63
CA PHE A 102 -13.33 -6.50 0.01
C PHE A 102 -13.52 -6.57 -1.51
N ARG A 103 -13.09 -7.66 -2.15
CA ARG A 103 -13.13 -7.85 -3.61
C ARG A 103 -14.24 -8.82 -4.07
N GLN A 104 -14.99 -9.39 -3.11
CA GLN A 104 -16.17 -10.25 -3.34
C GLN A 104 -17.39 -9.41 -3.73
#